data_AF-A0A8T3RUT6-F1
#
_entry.id   AF-A0A8T3RUT6-F1
#
_cell.length_a   1.000
_cell.length_b   1.000
_cell.length_c   1.000
_cell.angle_alpha   90.00
_cell.angle_beta   90.00
_cell.angle_gamma   90.00
#
_symmetry.space_group_name_H-M   'P 1'
#
loop_
_entity.id
_entity.type
_entity.pdbx_description
1 polymer ?
#
loop_
_entity_poly.entity_id
_entity_poly.type
_entity_poly.pdbx_seq_one_letter_code
_entity_poly.pdbx_strand_id
1 'polypeptide(L)'
;MPCNRRSSTQAATHAASLVALVTVVSGCTSLFPTEPGESLAHFPMQAPQEGEKAPDFQLRDLSGATMRLTELIDDRPIVLQLGSHTCPVYRYRRFGMRELQAEFADRVHLLVVYTLEAHPTGAPSPYSNKEWRPLINRMTGVD
;
A
#
# COMPACT_ATOMS: atom_id res chain seq x y z
N MET A 1 -11.45 13.45 -71.19
CA MET A 1 -10.03 13.12 -71.48
C MET A 1 -9.13 14.02 -70.63
N PRO A 2 -8.00 13.53 -70.11
CA PRO A 2 -7.88 13.20 -68.69
C PRO A 2 -6.75 13.98 -67.98
N CYS A 3 -6.73 13.94 -66.65
CA CYS A 3 -5.47 13.62 -65.97
C CYS A 3 -5.74 12.98 -64.60
N ASN A 4 -5.40 11.70 -64.54
CA ASN A 4 -5.34 10.84 -63.38
C ASN A 4 -3.96 11.01 -62.73
N ARG A 5 -3.87 11.16 -61.41
CA ARG A 5 -2.68 10.74 -60.66
C ARG A 5 -3.06 10.18 -59.30
N ARG A 6 -2.99 8.86 -59.19
CA ARG A 6 -2.94 8.10 -57.94
C ARG A 6 -1.52 8.10 -57.39
N SER A 7 -1.41 8.16 -56.06
CA SER A 7 -0.46 7.40 -55.22
C SER A 7 -0.75 7.79 -53.77
N SER A 8 -1.40 6.97 -52.95
CA SER A 8 -0.81 5.87 -52.18
C SER A 8 0.42 6.30 -51.39
N THR A 9 0.27 6.47 -50.06
CA THR A 9 1.13 5.82 -49.06
C THR A 9 0.57 5.94 -47.64
N GLN A 10 0.54 4.77 -46.98
CA GLN A 10 0.82 4.48 -45.58
C GLN A 10 -0.06 5.03 -44.44
N ALA A 11 -0.62 4.04 -43.74
CA ALA A 11 -1.11 4.09 -42.38
C ALA A 11 -0.07 4.67 -41.41
N ALA A 12 -0.51 5.58 -40.54
CA ALA A 12 0.20 5.96 -39.33
C ALA A 12 -0.68 5.61 -38.13
N THR A 13 -0.38 4.46 -37.53
CA THR A 13 -0.78 4.09 -36.17
C THR A 13 -0.24 5.13 -35.20
N HIS A 14 -1.11 6.00 -34.66
CA HIS A 14 -0.74 6.85 -33.55
C HIS A 14 -0.94 6.08 -32.24
N ALA A 15 0.14 5.48 -31.77
CA ALA A 15 0.31 5.10 -30.38
C ALA A 15 0.22 6.39 -29.55
N ALA A 16 -0.89 6.58 -28.85
CA ALA A 16 -1.03 7.66 -27.89
C ALA A 16 -0.23 7.29 -26.64
N SER A 17 1.03 7.71 -26.60
CA SER A 17 1.82 7.77 -25.38
C SER A 17 1.08 8.64 -24.37
N LEU A 18 0.47 8.02 -23.36
CA LEU A 18 0.02 8.75 -22.19
C LEU A 18 1.25 9.25 -21.44
N VAL A 19 1.45 10.56 -21.53
CA VAL A 19 2.41 11.32 -20.74
C VAL A 19 2.03 11.12 -19.26
N ALA A 20 2.85 10.34 -18.55
CA ALA A 20 2.81 10.28 -17.09
C ALA A 20 3.24 11.66 -16.56
N LEU A 21 2.26 12.51 -16.24
CA LEU A 21 2.49 13.74 -15.51
C LEU A 21 2.82 13.37 -14.06
N VAL A 22 4.10 13.12 -13.79
CA VAL A 22 4.62 12.99 -12.43
C VAL A 22 4.62 14.38 -11.80
N THR A 23 3.48 14.80 -11.24
CA THR A 23 3.47 15.88 -10.25
C THR A 23 4.03 15.29 -8.97
N VAL A 24 5.33 15.50 -8.73
CA VAL A 24 5.93 15.27 -7.41
C VAL A 24 5.31 16.29 -6.46
N VAL A 25 4.27 15.87 -5.74
CA VAL A 25 3.81 16.59 -4.55
C VAL A 25 4.83 16.25 -3.47
N SER A 26 5.86 17.10 -3.35
CA SER A 26 6.74 17.15 -2.19
C SER A 26 5.92 17.61 -0.98
N GLY A 27 5.16 16.69 -0.40
CA GLY A 27 4.29 16.93 0.73
C GLY A 27 4.67 16.04 1.92
N CYS A 28 5.31 16.65 2.91
CA CYS A 28 5.31 16.22 4.31
C CYS A 28 6.10 14.94 4.69
N THR A 29 7.43 14.95 4.46
CA THR A 29 8.36 13.96 5.05
C THR A 29 8.71 14.25 6.52
N SER A 30 8.17 15.31 7.15
CA SER A 30 8.65 15.79 8.46
C SER A 30 7.77 15.46 9.68
N LEU A 31 6.58 14.85 9.52
CA LEU A 31 5.72 14.55 10.68
C LEU A 31 6.06 13.24 11.40
N PHE A 32 6.93 12.43 10.82
CA PHE A 32 7.55 11.31 11.50
C PHE A 32 9.04 11.41 11.21
N PRO A 33 9.89 11.78 12.19
CA PRO A 33 11.28 11.42 12.09
C PRO A 33 11.28 9.90 11.90
N THR A 34 11.59 9.44 10.69
CA THR A 34 12.25 8.17 10.54
C THR A 34 13.55 8.36 11.29
N GLU A 35 13.55 8.04 12.59
CA GLU A 35 14.76 7.61 13.26
C GLU A 35 15.42 6.66 12.25
N PRO A 36 16.67 6.90 11.83
CA PRO A 36 17.38 5.92 11.03
C PRO A 36 17.38 4.66 11.87
N GLY A 37 16.42 3.78 11.60
CA GLY A 37 16.42 2.45 12.15
C GLY A 37 17.76 1.89 11.73
N GLU A 38 18.54 1.43 12.71
CA GLU A 38 19.58 0.44 12.48
C GLU A 38 19.11 -0.43 11.32
N SER A 39 19.92 -0.57 10.28
CA SER A 39 19.56 -1.44 9.18
C SER A 39 19.19 -2.79 9.80
N LEU A 40 17.90 -3.10 9.82
CA LEU A 40 17.43 -4.38 10.29
C LEU A 40 17.87 -5.34 9.20
N ALA A 41 19.13 -5.79 9.28
CA ALA A 41 19.72 -6.79 8.39
C ALA A 41 18.94 -8.12 8.41
N HIS A 42 17.85 -8.19 9.20
CA HIS A 42 16.97 -9.32 9.38
C HIS A 42 15.64 -9.24 8.62
N PHE A 43 15.17 -8.07 8.16
CA PHE A 43 13.90 -7.97 7.43
C PHE A 43 13.92 -8.48 5.98
N PRO A 44 15.01 -8.34 5.19
CA PRO A 44 14.95 -8.71 3.77
C PRO A 44 15.10 -10.22 3.48
N MET A 45 15.48 -11.07 4.46
CA MET A 45 15.76 -12.48 4.14
C MET A 45 14.50 -13.34 3.89
N GLN A 46 13.29 -12.86 4.21
CA GLN A 46 12.05 -13.64 4.09
C GLN A 46 10.85 -12.83 3.56
N ALA A 47 11.05 -11.57 3.17
CA ALA A 47 9.97 -10.76 2.61
C ALA A 47 9.73 -11.12 1.13
N PRO A 48 8.47 -11.14 0.66
CA PRO A 48 8.17 -11.29 -0.76
C PRO A 48 8.86 -10.20 -1.58
N GLN A 49 9.47 -10.58 -2.71
CA GLN A 49 10.13 -9.65 -3.61
C GLN A 49 9.19 -9.21 -4.75
N GLU A 50 9.48 -8.05 -5.35
CA GLU A 50 8.76 -7.60 -6.53
C GLU A 50 8.89 -8.62 -7.68
N GLY A 51 7.77 -8.92 -8.34
CA GLY A 51 7.70 -9.93 -9.39
C GLY A 51 7.53 -11.37 -8.89
N GLU A 52 7.71 -11.64 -7.59
CA GLU A 52 7.35 -12.93 -7.01
C GLU A 52 5.84 -13.06 -6.81
N LYS A 53 5.37 -14.32 -6.79
CA LYS A 53 3.98 -14.60 -6.44
C LYS A 53 3.73 -14.17 -4.99
N ALA A 54 2.69 -13.37 -4.77
CA ALA A 54 2.26 -13.00 -3.43
C ALA A 54 1.98 -14.28 -2.59
N PRO A 55 2.48 -14.35 -1.34
CA PRO A 55 2.19 -15.48 -0.46
C PRO A 55 0.70 -15.60 -0.22
N ASP A 56 0.18 -16.82 -0.29
CA ASP A 56 -1.21 -17.08 0.05
C ASP A 56 -1.39 -17.17 1.57
N PHE A 57 -2.42 -16.52 2.09
CA PHE A 57 -2.76 -16.54 3.50
C PHE A 57 -4.28 -16.42 3.69
N GLN A 58 -4.74 -16.76 4.89
CA GLN A 58 -6.13 -16.64 5.30
C GLN A 58 -6.27 -15.55 6.35
N LEU A 59 -7.29 -14.71 6.21
CA LEU A 59 -7.69 -13.71 7.19
C LEU A 59 -9.13 -13.94 7.62
N ARG A 60 -9.49 -13.38 8.77
CA ARG A 60 -10.88 -13.21 9.16
C ARG A 60 -11.26 -11.74 9.06
N ASP A 61 -12.44 -11.49 8.52
CA ASP A 61 -13.02 -10.15 8.56
C ASP A 61 -13.69 -9.86 9.91
N LEU A 62 -14.25 -8.66 10.05
CA LEU A 62 -14.92 -8.22 11.27
C LEU A 62 -16.25 -8.95 11.54
N SER A 63 -16.83 -9.63 10.55
CA SER A 63 -18.00 -10.50 10.73
C SER A 63 -17.61 -11.91 11.20
N GLY A 64 -16.32 -12.23 11.17
CA GLY A 64 -15.77 -13.55 11.50
C GLY A 64 -15.66 -14.48 10.29
N ALA A 65 -16.04 -14.03 9.09
CA ALA A 65 -15.91 -14.80 7.87
C ALA A 65 -14.44 -14.93 7.49
N THR A 66 -14.06 -16.12 7.03
CA THR A 66 -12.69 -16.39 6.55
C THR A 66 -12.61 -16.03 5.08
N MET A 67 -11.53 -15.36 4.70
CA MET A 67 -11.16 -15.07 3.31
C MET A 67 -9.73 -15.51 3.05
N ARG A 68 -9.47 -16.05 1.85
CA ARG A 68 -8.11 -16.38 1.39
C ARG A 68 -7.67 -15.38 0.34
N LEU A 69 -6.42 -14.92 0.41
CA LEU A 69 -5.91 -13.92 -0.54
C LEU A 69 -6.06 -14.38 -2.00
N THR A 70 -5.71 -15.63 -2.30
CA THR A 70 -5.84 -16.18 -3.66
C THR A 70 -7.28 -16.23 -4.20
N GLU A 71 -8.31 -16.19 -3.34
CA GLU A 71 -9.72 -16.10 -3.77
C GLU A 71 -10.11 -14.66 -4.17
N LEU A 72 -9.30 -13.67 -3.75
CA LEU A 72 -9.49 -12.25 -4.06
C LEU A 72 -8.63 -11.82 -5.26
N ILE A 73 -7.57 -12.57 -5.57
CA ILE A 73 -6.71 -12.33 -6.75
C ILE A 73 -7.37 -13.02 -7.94
N ASP A 74 -8.43 -12.42 -8.47
CA ASP A 74 -9.09 -12.91 -9.68
C ASP A 74 -9.13 -11.82 -10.76
N ASP A 75 -10.03 -10.86 -10.63
CA ASP A 75 -10.34 -9.89 -11.68
C ASP A 75 -9.60 -8.55 -11.55
N ARG A 76 -9.13 -8.21 -10.34
CA ARG A 76 -8.59 -6.88 -10.02
C ARG A 76 -7.34 -6.95 -9.15
N PRO A 77 -6.39 -6.00 -9.33
CA PRO A 77 -5.26 -5.87 -8.43
C PRO A 77 -5.72 -5.60 -6.99
N ILE A 78 -4.88 -5.97 -6.02
CA ILE A 78 -5.14 -5.80 -4.60
C ILE A 78 -4.08 -4.89 -3.99
N VAL A 79 -4.51 -3.91 -3.22
CA VAL A 79 -3.66 -3.14 -2.31
C VAL A 79 -3.90 -3.63 -0.89
N LEU A 80 -2.82 -4.11 -0.26
CA LEU A 80 -2.81 -4.48 1.15
C LEU A 80 -2.18 -3.36 1.97
N GLN A 81 -2.93 -2.80 2.91
CA GLN A 81 -2.41 -1.88 3.91
C GLN A 81 -2.34 -2.58 5.26
N LEU A 82 -1.13 -2.88 5.72
CA LEU A 82 -0.90 -3.49 7.03
C LEU A 82 -0.76 -2.40 8.10
N GLY A 83 -1.35 -2.64 9.27
CA GLY A 83 -1.15 -1.73 10.39
C GLY A 83 -1.91 -2.13 11.66
N SER A 84 -1.63 -1.39 12.73
CA SER A 84 -2.23 -1.58 14.04
C SER A 84 -2.59 -0.24 14.66
N HIS A 85 -3.50 -0.27 15.65
CA HIS A 85 -4.01 0.95 16.28
C HIS A 85 -2.91 1.74 16.98
N THR A 86 -1.99 1.06 17.66
CA THR A 86 -0.91 1.73 18.39
C THR A 86 0.20 2.27 17.48
N CYS A 87 0.23 1.97 16.18
CA CYS A 87 1.25 2.52 15.27
C CYS A 87 0.91 3.97 14.83
N PRO A 88 1.69 5.00 15.24
CA PRO A 88 1.39 6.39 14.88
C PRO A 88 1.50 6.65 13.37
N VAL A 89 2.47 6.00 12.71
CA VAL A 89 2.70 6.14 11.26
C VAL A 89 1.49 5.62 10.48
N TYR A 90 1.01 4.41 10.83
CA TYR A 90 -0.19 3.85 10.21
C TYR A 90 -1.41 4.72 10.49
N ARG A 91 -1.62 5.13 11.75
CA ARG A 91 -2.74 6.02 12.12
C ARG A 91 -2.77 7.27 11.24
N TYR A 92 -1.65 7.93 11.02
CA TYR A 92 -1.64 9.14 10.19
C TYR A 92 -1.85 8.85 8.70
N ARG A 93 -1.32 7.73 8.18
CA ARG A 93 -1.39 7.38 6.75
C ARG A 93 -2.66 6.65 6.33
N ARG A 94 -3.46 6.13 7.26
CA ARG A 94 -4.69 5.36 6.96
C ARG A 94 -5.71 6.12 6.09
N PHE A 95 -5.68 7.45 6.12
CA PHE A 95 -6.61 8.27 5.36
C PHE A 95 -6.42 8.16 3.84
N GLY A 96 -5.20 7.91 3.35
CA GLY A 96 -4.95 7.71 1.92
C GLY A 96 -5.70 6.51 1.34
N MET A 97 -6.06 5.52 2.17
CA MET A 97 -6.88 4.39 1.72
C MET A 97 -8.32 4.80 1.40
N ARG A 98 -8.85 5.83 2.06
CA ARG A 98 -10.18 6.38 1.73
C ARG A 98 -10.16 7.10 0.40
N GLU A 99 -9.07 7.80 0.10
CA GLU A 99 -8.89 8.48 -1.19
C GLU A 99 -8.80 7.45 -2.33
N LEU A 100 -7.99 6.40 -2.16
CA LEU A 100 -7.92 5.30 -3.12
C LEU A 100 -9.27 4.60 -3.29
N GLN A 101 -10.03 4.42 -2.21
CA GLN A 101 -11.36 3.83 -2.28
C GLN A 101 -12.33 4.70 -3.09
N ALA A 102 -12.29 6.01 -2.90
CA ALA A 102 -13.16 6.92 -3.63
C ALA A 102 -12.87 6.92 -5.14
N GLU A 103 -11.61 6.75 -5.53
CA GLU A 103 -11.17 6.83 -6.93
C GLU A 103 -11.13 5.48 -7.67
N PHE A 104 -10.83 4.38 -6.97
CA PHE A 104 -10.49 3.10 -7.60
C PHE A 104 -11.30 1.89 -7.12
N ALA A 105 -12.37 2.06 -6.33
CA ALA A 105 -13.12 0.93 -5.76
C ALA A 105 -13.71 -0.05 -6.80
N ASP A 106 -13.95 0.40 -8.02
CA ASP A 106 -14.39 -0.43 -9.14
C ASP A 106 -13.24 -1.22 -9.80
N ARG A 107 -11.98 -0.79 -9.63
CA ARG A 107 -10.80 -1.33 -10.32
C ARG A 107 -9.79 -2.04 -9.43
N VAL A 108 -9.85 -1.85 -8.11
CA VAL A 108 -8.85 -2.34 -7.16
C VAL A 108 -9.54 -2.84 -5.89
N HIS A 109 -9.11 -3.99 -5.39
CA HIS A 109 -9.45 -4.41 -4.03
C HIS A 109 -8.55 -3.70 -3.02
N LEU A 110 -9.15 -3.02 -2.06
CA LEU A 110 -8.43 -2.29 -1.01
C LEU A 110 -8.70 -2.99 0.33
N LEU A 111 -7.67 -3.59 0.91
CA LEU A 111 -7.78 -4.36 2.15
C LEU A 111 -6.88 -3.75 3.21
N VAL A 112 -7.46 -3.51 4.39
CA VAL A 112 -6.72 -3.18 5.60
C VAL A 112 -6.54 -4.46 6.40
N VAL A 113 -5.29 -4.87 6.58
CA VAL A 113 -4.93 -6.04 7.39
C VAL A 113 -4.47 -5.55 8.75
N TYR A 114 -5.29 -5.79 9.77
CA TYR A 114 -4.96 -5.43 11.14
C TYR A 114 -3.91 -6.40 11.68
N THR A 115 -2.76 -5.89 12.11
CA THR A 115 -1.63 -6.68 12.61
C THR A 115 -1.48 -6.57 14.13
N LEU A 116 -0.45 -7.24 14.67
CA LEU A 116 -0.03 -7.05 16.06
C LEU A 116 0.22 -5.56 16.36
N GLU A 117 -0.07 -5.18 17.60
CA GLU A 117 0.20 -3.85 18.09
C GLU A 117 1.69 -3.53 18.00
N ALA A 118 2.00 -2.38 17.39
CA ALA A 118 3.37 -1.89 17.30
C ALA A 118 3.90 -1.41 18.65
N HIS A 119 3.01 -0.83 19.47
CA HIS A 119 3.32 -0.21 20.75
C HIS A 119 2.27 -0.57 21.81
N PRO A 120 2.12 -1.86 22.13
CA PRO A 120 1.11 -2.31 23.09
C PRO A 120 1.42 -1.81 24.50
N THR A 121 0.38 -1.59 25.28
CA THR A 121 0.48 -1.35 26.73
C THR A 121 0.60 -2.68 27.48
N GLY A 122 1.58 -2.79 28.38
CA GLY A 122 1.78 -3.97 29.22
C GLY A 122 2.37 -5.19 28.50
N ALA A 123 2.90 -5.04 27.28
CA ALA A 123 3.59 -6.10 26.55
C ALA A 123 4.80 -5.57 25.77
N PRO A 124 5.79 -6.43 25.42
CA PRO A 124 6.89 -6.03 24.56
C PRO A 124 6.43 -5.63 23.15
N SER A 125 7.00 -4.55 22.63
CA SER A 125 6.84 -4.16 21.23
C SER A 125 7.64 -5.10 20.31
N PRO A 126 7.10 -5.49 19.14
CA PRO A 126 7.82 -6.30 18.16
C PRO A 126 9.09 -5.63 17.61
N TYR A 127 9.27 -4.32 17.85
CA TYR A 127 10.41 -3.54 17.35
C TYR A 127 11.46 -3.23 18.42
N SER A 128 11.20 -3.52 19.70
CA SER A 128 12.13 -3.11 20.77
C SER A 128 12.35 -4.14 21.88
N ASN A 129 11.70 -5.32 21.83
CA ASN A 129 11.79 -6.37 22.85
C ASN A 129 11.49 -5.91 24.29
N LYS A 130 10.87 -4.73 24.44
CA LYS A 130 10.42 -4.13 25.70
C LYS A 130 9.14 -3.36 25.45
N GLU A 131 8.43 -3.02 26.52
CA GLU A 131 7.31 -2.09 26.40
C GLU A 131 7.85 -0.74 25.90
N TRP A 132 7.29 -0.28 24.78
CA TRP A 132 7.70 0.96 24.16
C TRP A 132 6.48 1.69 23.60
N ARG A 133 6.11 2.78 24.27
CA ARG A 133 5.02 3.66 23.88
C ARG A 133 5.55 5.01 23.44
N PRO A 134 5.43 5.37 22.15
CA PRO A 134 5.80 6.67 21.62
C PRO A 134 5.13 7.80 22.41
N LEU A 135 5.79 8.96 22.49
CA LEU A 135 5.25 10.12 23.21
C LEU A 135 3.84 10.48 22.70
N ILE A 136 3.62 10.45 21.39
CA ILE A 136 2.31 10.75 20.80
C ILE A 136 1.20 9.81 21.27
N ASN A 137 1.49 8.52 21.49
CA ASN A 137 0.50 7.57 22.01
C ASN A 137 0.17 7.88 23.46
N ARG A 138 1.18 8.15 24.29
CA ARG A 138 1.00 8.54 25.70
C ARG A 138 0.19 9.83 25.84
N MET A 139 0.49 10.83 25.02
CA MET A 139 -0.23 12.12 25.03
C MET A 139 -1.67 12.00 24.51
N THR A 140 -1.94 11.06 23.60
CA THR A 140 -3.27 10.89 22.99
C THR A 140 -4.11 9.78 23.61
N GLY A 141 -3.62 9.13 24.67
CA GLY A 141 -4.32 8.03 25.35
C GLY A 141 -4.54 6.81 24.47
N VAL A 142 -3.59 6.51 23.57
CA VAL A 142 -3.63 5.32 22.72
C VAL A 142 -2.74 4.23 23.31
N ASP A 143 -3.33 3.06 23.48
CA ASP A 143 -2.83 1.95 24.29
C ASP A 143 -2.75 0.64 23.50
#